data_AF-A0A932AYS3-F1
#
_entry.id   AF-A0A932AYS3-F1
#
_cell.length_a   1.000
_cell.length_b   1.000
_cell.length_c   1.000
_cell.angle_alpha   90.00
_cell.angle_beta   90.00
_cell.angle_gamma   90.00
#
_symmetry.space_group_name_H-M   'P 1'
#
loop_
_entity.id
_entity.type
_entity.pdbx_description
1 polymer ?
#
loop_
_entity_poly.entity_id
_entity_poly.type
_entity_poly.pdbx_seq_one_letter_code
_entity_poly.pdbx_strand_id
1 'polypeptide(L)'
;MTIAKKKPSRLAKALLETADGMRKAGLLDKATHEKITLRHLGPQATPKVTPMTGAQIRKLRARAKMSQAVFARYLNLTVGYVSQLERGTKQPTGAALALLNVIERKGIEALL
;
A
#
# COMPACT_ATOMS: atom_id res chain seq x y z
N MET A 1 9.33 -4.81 -15.64
CA MET A 1 9.20 -3.52 -16.37
C MET A 1 9.11 -2.40 -15.33
N THR A 2 10.14 -1.56 -15.22
CA THR A 2 10.13 -0.38 -14.36
C THR A 2 9.23 0.68 -14.98
N ILE A 3 8.12 1.02 -14.33
CA ILE A 3 7.27 2.14 -14.75
C ILE A 3 8.10 3.41 -14.58
N ALA A 4 8.58 3.99 -15.68
CA ALA A 4 9.31 5.24 -15.67
C ALA A 4 8.45 6.33 -15.01
N LYS A 5 9.05 7.08 -14.09
CA LYS A 5 8.36 8.15 -13.36
C LYS A 5 8.01 9.30 -14.31
N LYS A 6 6.78 9.32 -14.85
CA LYS A 6 6.29 10.43 -15.69
C LYS A 6 6.07 11.68 -14.83
N LYS A 7 6.67 12.80 -15.22
CA LYS A 7 6.49 14.10 -14.54
C LYS A 7 5.05 14.59 -14.76
N PRO A 8 4.39 15.20 -13.76
CA PRO A 8 3.05 15.76 -13.93
C PRO A 8 3.06 16.91 -14.96
N SER A 9 2.00 17.01 -15.76
CA SER A 9 1.83 18.08 -16.75
C SER A 9 1.70 19.46 -16.08
N ARG A 10 1.88 20.54 -16.84
CA ARG A 10 1.71 21.91 -16.33
C ARG A 10 0.30 22.11 -15.73
N LEU A 11 -0.72 21.58 -16.39
CA LEU A 11 -2.10 21.62 -15.89
C LEU A 11 -2.26 20.83 -14.58
N ALA A 12 -1.70 19.62 -14.51
CA ALA A 12 -1.75 18.82 -13.29
C ALA A 12 -1.09 19.53 -12.10
N LYS A 13 0.05 20.22 -12.33
CA LYS A 13 0.70 21.02 -11.29
C LYS A 13 -0.18 22.16 -10.79
N ALA A 14 -0.79 22.93 -11.70
CA ALA A 14 -1.68 24.03 -11.33
C ALA A 14 -2.91 23.55 -10.53
N LEU A 15 -3.49 22.40 -10.92
CA LEU A 15 -4.60 21.80 -10.18
C LEU A 15 -4.18 21.36 -8.76
N LEU A 16 -3.01 20.75 -8.62
CA LEU A 16 -2.47 20.34 -7.32
C LEU A 16 -2.19 21.56 -6.42
N GLU A 17 -1.57 22.60 -6.96
CA GLU A 17 -1.31 23.85 -6.24
C GLU A 17 -2.60 24.53 -5.77
N THR A 18 -3.63 24.55 -6.62
CA THR A 18 -4.95 25.09 -6.27
C THR A 18 -5.60 24.27 -5.16
N ALA A 19 -5.55 22.94 -5.24
CA ALA A 19 -6.08 22.05 -4.22
C ALA A 19 -5.36 22.23 -2.87
N ASP A 20 -4.04 22.41 -2.87
CA ASP A 20 -3.25 22.72 -1.67
C ASP A 20 -3.67 24.06 -1.05
N GLY A 21 -3.87 25.10 -1.87
CA GLY A 21 -4.36 26.41 -1.43
C GLY A 21 -5.74 26.33 -0.79
N MET A 22 -6.69 25.67 -1.46
CA MET A 22 -8.05 25.46 -0.95
C MET A 22 -8.05 24.65 0.36
N ARG A 23 -7.16 23.65 0.50
CA ARG A 23 -7.03 22.90 1.74
C ARG A 23 -6.52 23.78 2.89
N LYS A 24 -5.49 24.60 2.64
CA LYS A 24 -4.94 25.53 3.64
C LYS A 24 -5.96 26.59 4.08
N ALA A 25 -6.83 27.02 3.15
CA ALA A 25 -7.92 27.95 3.43
C ALA A 25 -9.13 27.28 4.13
N GLY A 26 -9.10 25.97 4.38
CA GLY A 26 -10.21 25.24 5.01
C GLY A 26 -11.41 24.97 4.09
N LEU A 27 -11.31 25.26 2.80
CA LEU A 27 -12.37 25.05 1.80
C LEU A 27 -12.44 23.62 1.27
N LEU A 28 -11.35 22.85 1.43
CA LEU A 28 -11.30 21.42 1.10
C LEU A 28 -10.97 20.61 2.35
N ASP A 29 -11.70 19.51 2.56
CA ASP A 29 -11.34 18.53 3.57
C ASP A 29 -10.13 17.66 3.13
N LYS A 30 -9.64 16.84 4.06
CA LYS A 30 -8.49 15.94 3.81
C LYS A 30 -8.75 14.87 2.77
N ALA A 31 -9.89 14.21 2.87
CA ALA A 31 -10.20 13.10 1.99
C ALA A 31 -10.38 13.59 0.54
N THR A 32 -11.00 14.75 0.34
CA THR A 32 -11.22 15.36 -0.97
C THR A 32 -9.90 15.84 -1.57
N HIS A 33 -9.06 16.51 -0.79
CA HIS A 33 -7.71 16.91 -1.21
C HIS A 33 -6.84 15.70 -1.62
N GLU A 34 -6.86 14.62 -0.83
CA GLU A 34 -6.10 13.40 -1.13
C GLU A 34 -6.57 12.71 -2.42
N LYS A 35 -7.89 12.65 -2.65
CA LYS A 35 -8.46 12.09 -3.90
C LYS A 35 -8.01 12.87 -5.13
N ILE A 36 -8.08 14.19 -5.09
CA ILE A 36 -7.61 15.07 -6.18
C ILE A 36 -6.12 14.82 -6.43
N THR A 37 -5.34 14.79 -5.35
CA THR A 37 -3.89 14.57 -5.40
C THR A 37 -3.53 13.23 -6.05
N LEU A 38 -4.17 12.14 -5.60
CA LEU A 38 -3.96 10.80 -6.16
C LEU A 38 -4.31 10.74 -7.66
N ARG A 39 -5.42 11.38 -8.07
CA ARG A 39 -5.87 11.40 -9.47
C ARG A 39 -4.86 12.08 -10.40
N HIS A 40 -4.22 13.16 -9.96
CA HIS A 40 -3.34 13.97 -10.82
C HIS A 40 -1.86 13.62 -10.74
N LEU A 41 -1.41 13.01 -9.63
CA LEU A 41 -0.04 12.49 -9.50
C LEU A 41 0.13 11.06 -10.03
N GLY A 42 -0.97 10.33 -10.21
CA GLY A 42 -0.93 8.96 -10.73
C GLY A 42 -0.03 8.04 -9.88
N PRO A 43 0.77 7.14 -10.49
CA PRO A 43 1.64 6.21 -9.77
C PRO A 43 2.68 6.85 -8.83
N GLN A 44 2.85 8.18 -8.85
CA GLN A 44 3.76 8.88 -7.94
C GLN A 44 3.18 9.09 -6.55
N ALA A 45 1.85 9.07 -6.41
CA ALA A 45 1.17 9.28 -5.14
C ALA A 45 0.86 7.98 -4.40
N THR A 46 1.07 6.82 -5.02
CA THR A 46 0.85 5.54 -4.35
C THR A 46 2.04 5.22 -3.44
N PRO A 47 1.79 4.66 -2.24
CA PRO A 47 2.87 4.27 -1.36
C PRO A 47 3.75 3.22 -2.03
N LYS A 48 5.07 3.38 -1.88
CA LYS A 48 6.05 2.49 -2.51
C LYS A 48 5.84 1.05 -2.01
N VAL A 49 5.32 0.20 -2.89
CA VAL A 49 5.19 -1.24 -2.64
C VAL A 49 6.54 -1.88 -2.98
N THR A 50 7.19 -2.45 -1.98
CA THR A 50 8.47 -3.14 -2.14
C THR A 50 8.28 -4.65 -2.17
N PRO A 51 9.00 -5.40 -3.03
CA PRO A 51 8.98 -6.87 -2.98
C PRO A 51 9.33 -7.38 -1.59
N MET A 52 8.70 -8.48 -1.17
CA MET A 52 8.92 -9.11 0.14
C MET A 52 9.28 -10.57 -0.02
N THR A 53 10.28 -11.02 0.72
CA THR A 53 10.70 -12.42 0.78
C THR A 53 9.80 -13.21 1.73
N GLY A 54 9.74 -14.53 1.55
CA GLY A 54 9.01 -15.41 2.46
C GLY A 54 9.42 -15.29 3.93
N ALA A 55 10.72 -15.06 4.18
CA ALA A 55 11.24 -14.82 5.53
C ALA A 55 10.70 -13.52 6.14
N GLN A 56 10.60 -12.43 5.35
CA GLN A 56 10.01 -11.17 5.81
C GLN A 56 8.51 -11.35 6.14
N ILE A 57 7.77 -12.09 5.31
CA ILE A 57 6.35 -12.38 5.52
C ILE A 57 6.15 -13.20 6.81
N ARG A 58 6.99 -14.24 7.02
CA ARG A 58 6.96 -15.01 8.26
C ARG A 58 7.27 -14.15 9.49
N LYS A 59 8.25 -13.24 9.38
CA LYS A 59 8.60 -12.31 10.46
C LYS A 59 7.45 -11.34 10.76
N LEU A 60 6.74 -10.84 9.74
CA LEU A 60 5.53 -10.03 9.93
C LEU A 60 4.48 -10.78 10.74
N ARG A 61 4.13 -12.00 10.30
CA ARG A 61 3.13 -12.82 10.99
C ARG A 61 3.54 -13.13 12.43
N ALA A 62 4.82 -13.47 12.65
CA ALA A 62 5.34 -13.79 13.97
C ALA A 62 5.31 -12.57 14.92
N ARG A 63 5.64 -11.36 14.43
CA ARG A 63 5.51 -10.10 15.19
C ARG A 63 4.06 -9.84 15.62
N ALA A 64 3.11 -10.17 14.75
CA ALA A 64 1.68 -10.11 15.03
C ALA A 64 1.18 -11.22 15.98
N LYS A 65 2.04 -12.18 16.38
CA LYS A 65 1.70 -13.35 17.21
C LYS A 65 0.55 -14.19 16.63
N MET A 66 0.47 -14.29 15.30
CA MET A 66 -0.60 -15.01 14.61
C MET A 66 -0.14 -16.36 14.06
N SER A 67 -1.05 -17.35 14.08
CA SER A 67 -0.89 -18.57 13.29
C SER A 67 -1.03 -18.26 11.79
N GLN A 68 -0.57 -19.15 10.91
CA GLN A 68 -0.76 -18.97 9.46
C GLN A 68 -2.25 -18.86 9.10
N ALA A 69 -3.12 -19.61 9.77
CA ALA A 69 -4.55 -19.59 9.54
C ALA A 69 -5.20 -18.25 9.92
N VAL A 70 -4.84 -17.70 11.09
CA VAL A 70 -5.35 -16.40 11.55
C VAL A 70 -4.86 -15.28 10.63
N PHE A 71 -3.57 -15.27 10.29
CA PHE A 71 -2.99 -14.29 9.38
C PHE A 71 -3.61 -14.33 7.98
N ALA A 72 -3.86 -15.54 7.45
CA ALA A 72 -4.55 -15.73 6.18
C ALA A 72 -5.97 -15.14 6.19
N ARG A 73 -6.72 -15.34 7.29
CA ARG A 73 -8.07 -14.80 7.45
C ARG A 73 -8.09 -13.27 7.41
N TYR A 74 -7.17 -12.60 8.11
CA TYR A 74 -7.07 -11.13 8.08
C TYR A 74 -6.69 -10.57 6.70
N LEU A 75 -5.89 -11.31 5.94
CA LEU A 75 -5.48 -10.91 4.59
C LEU A 75 -6.47 -11.32 3.50
N ASN A 76 -7.57 -12.00 3.84
CA ASN A 76 -8.49 -12.65 2.90
C ASN A 76 -7.74 -13.57 1.89
N LEU A 77 -6.84 -14.40 2.41
CA LEU A 77 -6.04 -15.36 1.66
C LEU A 77 -6.30 -16.79 2.17
N THR A 78 -5.90 -17.79 1.40
CA THR A 78 -5.90 -19.18 1.87
C THR A 78 -4.65 -19.47 2.71
N VAL A 79 -4.77 -20.37 3.69
CA VAL A 79 -3.64 -20.81 4.52
C VAL A 79 -2.53 -21.42 3.66
N GLY A 80 -2.90 -22.20 2.64
CA GLY A 80 -1.97 -22.80 1.70
C GLY A 80 -1.18 -21.75 0.92
N TYR A 81 -1.82 -20.65 0.50
CA TYR A 81 -1.12 -19.55 -0.17
C TYR A 81 -0.15 -18.85 0.78
N VAL A 82 -0.55 -18.54 2.02
CA VAL A 82 0.37 -17.97 3.03
C VAL A 82 1.58 -18.88 3.26
N SER A 83 1.38 -20.19 3.38
CA SER A 83 2.47 -21.17 3.49
C SER A 83 3.40 -21.16 2.27
N GLN A 84 2.84 -21.09 1.05
CA GLN A 84 3.63 -20.99 -0.19
C GLN A 84 4.47 -19.71 -0.24
N LEU A 85 3.90 -18.58 0.21
CA LEU A 85 4.60 -17.30 0.30
C LEU A 85 5.76 -17.36 1.32
N GLU A 86 5.51 -17.85 2.54
CA GLU A 86 6.53 -17.93 3.58
C GLU A 86 7.69 -18.88 3.24
N ARG A 87 7.42 -19.92 2.44
CA ARG A 87 8.46 -20.83 1.92
C ARG A 87 9.16 -20.28 0.67
N GLY A 88 8.72 -19.16 0.11
CA GLY A 88 9.29 -18.58 -1.11
C GLY A 88 8.93 -19.33 -2.40
N THR A 89 8.06 -20.34 -2.34
CA THR A 89 7.58 -21.09 -3.52
C THR A 89 6.65 -20.26 -4.40
N LYS A 90 6.03 -19.22 -3.83
CA LYS A 90 5.33 -18.16 -4.56
C LYS A 90 5.79 -16.81 -4.05
N GLN A 91 5.70 -15.81 -4.92
CA GLN A 91 5.93 -14.42 -4.56
C GLN A 91 4.62 -13.66 -4.46
N PRO A 92 4.44 -12.80 -3.45
CA PRO A 92 3.25 -11.97 -3.37
C PRO A 92 3.31 -10.89 -4.44
N THR A 93 2.18 -10.64 -5.08
CA THR A 93 2.01 -9.59 -6.10
C THR A 93 0.71 -8.84 -5.86
N GLY A 94 0.53 -7.71 -6.54
CA GLY A 94 -0.72 -6.94 -6.51
C GLY A 94 -1.19 -6.58 -5.10
N ALA A 95 -2.45 -6.88 -4.80
CA ALA A 95 -3.09 -6.54 -3.53
C ALA A 95 -2.45 -7.24 -2.32
N ALA A 96 -2.05 -8.51 -2.46
CA ALA A 96 -1.40 -9.25 -1.36
C ALA A 96 -0.08 -8.59 -0.96
N LEU A 97 0.75 -8.21 -1.94
CA LEU A 97 1.99 -7.50 -1.68
C LEU A 97 1.75 -6.11 -1.07
N ALA A 98 0.72 -5.40 -1.55
CA ALA A 98 0.35 -4.09 -1.00
C ALA A 98 -0.07 -4.18 0.48
N LEU A 99 -0.91 -5.15 0.84
CA LEU A 99 -1.34 -5.38 2.23
C LEU A 99 -0.16 -5.75 3.13
N LEU A 100 0.72 -6.65 2.68
CA LEU A 100 1.93 -7.00 3.43
C LEU A 100 2.83 -5.78 3.67
N ASN A 101 2.97 -4.88 2.68
CA ASN A 101 3.71 -3.62 2.84
C ASN A 101 2.99 -2.63 3.77
N VAL A 102 1.65 -2.66 3.87
CA VAL A 102 0.92 -1.87 4.86
C VAL A 102 1.20 -2.39 6.27
N ILE A 103 1.11 -3.71 6.47
CA ILE A 103 1.39 -4.34 7.76
C ILE A 103 2.84 -4.08 8.19
N GLU A 104 3.82 -4.13 7.27
CA GLU A 104 5.22 -3.84 7.60
C GLU A 104 5.41 -2.42 8.15
N ARG A 105 4.65 -1.44 7.63
CA ARG A 105 4.80 -0.03 8.00
C ARG A 105 3.96 0.38 9.20
N LYS A 106 2.80 -0.24 9.38
CA LYS A 106 1.78 0.20 10.33
C LYS A 106 1.41 -0.84 11.40
N GLY A 107 1.93 -2.05 11.32
CA GLY A 107 1.49 -3.17 12.14
C GLY A 107 0.24 -3.85 11.59
N ILE A 108 -0.14 -4.97 12.21
CA ILE A 108 -1.33 -5.75 11.82
C ILE A 108 -2.63 -5.04 12.20
N GLU A 109 -2.53 -4.14 13.16
CA GLU A 109 -3.59 -3.28 13.70
C GLU A 109 -4.19 -2.38 12.63
N ALA A 110 -3.47 -2.12 11.53
CA ALA A 110 -4.02 -1.41 10.38
C ALA A 110 -5.13 -2.18 9.63
N LEU A 111 -5.31 -3.47 9.93
CA LEU A 111 -6.34 -4.34 9.39
C LEU A 111 -7.37 -4.79 10.44
N LEU A 112 -7.20 -4.36 11.71
CA LEU A 112 -8.17 -4.58 12.80
C LEU A 112 -9.11 -3.39 12.89
#